data_AF-A0A520GWD7-F1
#
_entry.id   AF-A0A520GWD7-F1
#
_cell.length_a   1.000
_cell.length_b   1.000
_cell.length_c   1.000
_cell.angle_alpha   90.00
_cell.angle_beta   90.00
_cell.angle_gamma   90.00
#
_symmetry.space_group_name_H-M   'P 1'
#
loop_
_entity.id
_entity.type
_entity.pdbx_description
1 polymer ?
#
loop_
_entity_poly.entity_id
_entity_poly.type
_entity_poly.pdbx_seq_one_letter_code
_entity_poly.pdbx_strand_id
1 'polypeptide(L)'
;MNRIYFALAATLALGMAACGNGGTAVGCTAESAQAPVVGIVKDQLERAISAKVRGEDGARSVSLSKIRAAIGQLVIAIDDIRTSKEDPNSTKRFCTGTLKVRFDADALADADHTRETAGLNSVSALADAADIERHAD
;
A
#
# COMPACT_ATOMS: atom_id res chain seq x y z
N MET A 1 55.37 13.11 -23.05
CA MET A 1 54.56 14.28 -23.47
C MET A 1 53.98 14.01 -24.85
N ASN A 2 52.75 14.46 -25.12
CA ASN A 2 52.03 14.38 -26.41
C ASN A 2 51.38 13.06 -26.85
N ARG A 3 50.43 12.53 -26.05
CA ARG A 3 49.33 11.69 -26.58
C ARG A 3 47.96 11.97 -25.91
N ILE A 4 47.81 13.12 -25.26
CA ILE A 4 46.66 13.45 -24.39
C ILE A 4 45.53 14.23 -25.11
N TYR A 5 45.68 14.61 -26.38
CA TYR A 5 44.75 15.58 -27.01
C TYR A 5 43.90 15.08 -28.18
N PHE A 6 43.73 13.77 -28.37
CA PHE A 6 42.90 13.26 -29.49
C PHE A 6 41.74 12.34 -29.09
N ALA A 7 41.39 12.28 -27.80
CA ALA A 7 40.26 11.49 -27.30
C ALA A 7 39.20 12.34 -26.58
N LEU A 8 39.06 13.62 -26.96
CA LEU A 8 38.22 14.61 -26.26
C LEU A 8 37.15 15.26 -27.15
N ALA A 9 36.64 14.55 -28.16
CA ALA A 9 35.65 15.12 -29.09
C ALA A 9 34.63 14.10 -29.66
N ALA A 10 34.20 13.10 -28.88
CA ALA A 10 33.20 12.13 -29.35
C ALA A 10 32.17 11.66 -28.30
N THR A 11 31.96 12.40 -27.21
CA THR A 11 31.03 12.01 -26.13
C THR A 11 29.85 12.97 -25.91
N LEU A 12 29.47 13.75 -26.92
CA LEU A 12 28.37 14.73 -26.81
C LEU A 12 27.37 14.65 -27.99
N ALA A 13 26.73 13.49 -28.20
CA ALA A 13 25.61 13.40 -29.18
C ALA A 13 24.60 12.26 -28.98
N LEU A 14 24.53 11.60 -27.81
CA LEU A 14 23.50 10.56 -27.55
C LEU A 14 22.54 10.92 -26.39
N GLY A 15 22.37 12.21 -26.11
CA GLY A 15 21.49 12.70 -25.04
C GLY A 15 20.02 12.94 -25.43
N MET A 16 19.57 12.60 -26.65
CA MET A 16 18.21 12.96 -27.11
C MET A 16 17.47 11.83 -27.85
N ALA A 17 17.50 10.61 -27.30
CA ALA A 17 16.61 9.51 -27.73
C ALA A 17 15.78 8.89 -26.59
N ALA A 18 15.72 9.54 -25.42
CA ALA A 18 14.98 9.04 -24.26
C ALA A 18 13.75 9.90 -23.85
N CYS A 19 13.43 10.96 -24.59
CA CYS A 19 12.20 11.74 -24.41
C CYS A 19 11.19 11.43 -25.51
N GLY A 20 10.82 10.16 -25.62
CA GLY A 20 9.68 9.67 -26.40
C GLY A 20 8.86 8.75 -25.51
N ASN A 21 8.40 9.26 -24.36
CA ASN A 21 7.73 8.47 -23.34
C ASN A 21 6.27 8.16 -23.74
N GLY A 22 6.10 7.34 -24.78
CA GLY A 22 4.97 6.42 -24.84
C GLY A 22 5.22 5.36 -23.78
N GLY A 23 4.90 5.67 -22.53
CA GLY A 23 5.17 4.78 -21.39
C GLY A 23 4.63 3.38 -21.68
N THR A 24 5.46 2.36 -21.57
CA THR A 24 5.02 0.97 -21.74
C THR A 24 3.87 0.70 -20.78
N ALA A 25 2.75 0.18 -21.29
CA ALA A 25 1.60 -0.16 -20.46
C ALA A 25 2.04 -1.10 -19.33
N VAL A 26 1.85 -0.67 -18.08
CA VAL A 26 2.22 -1.43 -16.89
C VAL A 26 1.13 -2.46 -16.62
N GLY A 27 1.51 -3.72 -16.42
CA GLY A 27 0.56 -4.78 -16.06
C GLY A 27 0.01 -4.59 -14.65
N CYS A 28 -1.25 -4.98 -14.42
CA CYS A 28 -1.89 -4.87 -13.10
C CYS A 28 -1.16 -5.66 -11.99
N THR A 29 -0.45 -6.72 -12.35
CA THR A 29 0.32 -7.57 -11.44
C THR A 29 1.71 -7.01 -11.14
N ALA A 30 2.11 -5.92 -11.78
CA ALA A 30 3.41 -5.30 -11.52
C ALA A 30 3.41 -4.63 -10.14
N GLU A 31 4.49 -4.80 -9.39
CA GLU A 31 4.68 -4.15 -8.08
C GLU A 31 4.57 -2.62 -8.18
N SER A 32 5.08 -2.03 -9.28
CA SER A 32 4.98 -0.60 -9.55
C SER A 32 3.54 -0.09 -9.73
N ALA A 33 2.59 -0.97 -10.08
CA ALA A 33 1.17 -0.64 -10.12
C ALA A 33 0.47 -0.83 -8.75
N GLN A 34 0.94 -1.78 -7.93
CA GLN A 34 0.33 -2.12 -6.65
C GLN A 34 0.81 -1.25 -5.49
N ALA A 35 2.11 -0.94 -5.42
CA ALA A 35 2.72 -0.21 -4.32
C ALA A 35 2.04 1.15 -4.04
N PRO A 36 1.64 1.96 -5.05
CA PRO A 36 0.90 3.19 -4.80
C PRO A 36 -0.46 2.96 -4.16
N VAL A 37 -1.17 1.90 -4.56
CA VAL A 37 -2.49 1.56 -4.01
C VAL A 37 -2.35 1.13 -2.56
N VAL A 38 -1.39 0.26 -2.25
CA VAL A 38 -1.09 -0.14 -0.86
C VAL A 38 -0.69 1.06 0.00
N GLY A 39 0.10 1.98 -0.55
CA GLY A 39 0.45 3.24 0.11
C GLY A 39 -0.77 4.09 0.46
N ILE A 40 -1.69 4.28 -0.49
CA ILE A 40 -2.95 5.01 -0.27
C ILE A 40 -3.78 4.34 0.83
N VAL A 41 -3.90 3.00 0.81
CA VAL A 41 -4.64 2.26 1.84
C VAL A 41 -4.04 2.50 3.23
N LYS A 42 -2.70 2.43 3.36
CA LYS A 42 -2.00 2.71 4.63
C LYS A 42 -2.23 4.15 5.11
N ASP A 43 -2.15 5.12 4.22
CA ASP A 43 -2.38 6.53 4.53
C ASP A 43 -3.82 6.80 4.97
N GLN A 44 -4.80 6.21 4.28
CA GLN A 44 -6.21 6.34 4.64
C GLN A 44 -6.51 5.64 5.98
N LEU A 45 -5.88 4.49 6.23
CA LEU A 45 -6.00 3.79 7.50
C LEU A 45 -5.43 4.63 8.66
N GLU A 46 -4.26 5.26 8.49
CA GLU A 46 -3.69 6.17 9.50
C GLU A 46 -4.67 7.30 9.81
N ARG A 47 -5.25 7.93 8.78
CA ARG A 47 -6.20 9.04 8.93
C ARG A 47 -7.47 8.59 9.65
N ALA A 48 -8.02 7.44 9.26
CA ALA A 48 -9.24 6.89 9.86
C ALA A 48 -9.05 6.56 11.34
N ILE A 49 -7.96 5.86 11.70
CA ILE A 49 -7.64 5.55 13.09
C ILE A 49 -7.38 6.83 13.88
N SER A 50 -6.60 7.76 13.33
CA SER A 50 -6.30 9.05 13.96
C SER A 50 -7.52 9.91 14.24
N ALA A 51 -8.60 9.74 13.47
CA ALA A 51 -9.88 10.38 13.72
C ALA A 51 -10.65 9.68 14.85
N LYS A 52 -10.65 8.34 14.88
CA LYS A 52 -11.33 7.54 15.91
C LYS A 52 -10.71 7.63 17.30
N VAL A 53 -9.39 7.82 17.41
CA VAL A 53 -8.69 7.90 18.72
C VAL A 53 -8.62 9.31 19.32
N ARG A 54 -9.25 10.29 18.67
CA ARG A 54 -9.46 11.61 19.27
C ARG A 54 -10.64 11.51 20.23
N GLY A 55 -10.43 11.86 21.49
CA GLY A 55 -11.50 12.04 22.47
C GLY A 55 -12.34 13.28 22.15
N GLU A 56 -13.47 13.42 22.85
CA GLU A 56 -14.41 14.54 22.71
C GLU A 56 -13.72 15.90 22.97
N ASP A 57 -12.71 15.90 23.83
CA ASP A 57 -11.90 17.05 24.23
C ASP A 57 -10.84 17.44 23.17
N GLY A 58 -10.77 16.69 22.06
CA GLY A 58 -9.76 16.86 21.01
C GLY A 58 -8.38 16.27 21.35
N ALA A 59 -8.16 15.79 22.58
CA ALA A 59 -6.96 15.08 22.99
C ALA A 59 -6.89 13.68 22.34
N ARG A 60 -5.69 13.25 21.91
CA ARG A 60 -5.48 11.89 21.41
C ARG A 60 -5.01 10.98 22.54
N SER A 61 -5.65 9.82 22.68
CA SER A 61 -5.20 8.76 23.57
C SER A 61 -3.97 8.00 23.03
N VAL A 62 -3.68 8.12 21.74
CA VAL A 62 -2.57 7.44 21.05
C VAL A 62 -1.80 8.41 20.13
N SER A 63 -0.47 8.40 20.22
CA SER A 63 0.40 9.19 19.34
C SER A 63 0.40 8.65 17.90
N LEU A 64 0.54 9.54 16.90
CA LEU A 64 0.59 9.16 15.48
C LEU A 64 1.72 8.16 15.16
N SER A 65 2.87 8.25 15.84
CA SER A 65 3.99 7.32 15.67
C SER A 65 3.60 5.87 16.03
N LYS A 66 2.87 5.69 17.13
CA LYS A 66 2.33 4.37 17.53
C LYS A 66 1.31 3.84 16.52
N ILE A 67 0.46 4.70 15.98
CA ILE A 67 -0.51 4.31 14.93
C ILE A 67 0.24 3.83 13.68
N ARG A 68 1.23 4.58 13.21
CA ARG A 68 2.06 4.19 12.06
C ARG A 68 2.83 2.90 12.30
N ALA A 69 3.38 2.72 13.50
CA ALA A 69 4.07 1.51 13.87
C ALA A 69 3.13 0.28 13.78
N ALA A 70 1.93 0.39 14.33
CA ALA A 70 0.91 -0.66 14.25
C ALA A 70 0.48 -0.95 12.80
N ILE A 71 0.23 0.07 11.98
CA ILE A 71 -0.06 -0.11 10.54
C ILE A 71 1.12 -0.74 9.81
N GLY A 72 2.35 -0.43 10.22
CA GLY A 72 3.58 -0.98 9.65
C GLY A 72 3.73 -2.49 9.87
N GLN A 73 3.13 -3.02 10.94
CA GLN A 73 3.09 -4.47 11.22
C GLN A 73 2.08 -5.21 10.33
N LEU A 74 1.11 -4.50 9.74
CA LEU A 74 0.12 -5.13 8.85
C LEU A 74 0.75 -5.48 7.51
N VAL A 75 0.54 -6.73 7.08
CA VAL A 75 0.81 -7.14 5.70
C VAL A 75 -0.42 -6.84 4.86
N ILE A 76 -0.33 -5.78 4.06
CA ILE A 76 -1.39 -5.36 3.14
C ILE A 76 -0.97 -5.72 1.71
N ALA A 77 -1.78 -6.53 1.04
CA ALA A 77 -1.52 -7.01 -0.31
C ALA A 77 -2.80 -6.92 -1.16
N ILE A 78 -2.63 -6.92 -2.48
CA ILE A 78 -3.73 -7.04 -3.43
C ILE A 78 -3.54 -8.38 -4.15
N ASP A 79 -4.45 -9.33 -3.91
CA ASP A 79 -4.45 -10.66 -4.49
C ASP A 79 -5.54 -10.79 -5.58
N ASP A 80 -5.56 -11.91 -6.30
CA ASP A 80 -6.50 -12.22 -7.40
C ASP A 80 -6.66 -11.06 -8.40
N ILE A 81 -5.54 -10.48 -8.81
CA ILE A 81 -5.54 -9.33 -9.70
C ILE A 81 -5.82 -9.77 -11.13
N ARG A 82 -6.86 -9.18 -11.74
CA ARG A 82 -7.25 -9.41 -13.13
C ARG A 82 -7.44 -8.09 -13.86
N THR A 83 -7.02 -8.04 -15.12
CA THR A 83 -7.33 -6.90 -15.99
C THR A 83 -8.76 -7.04 -16.49
N SER A 84 -9.62 -6.10 -16.09
CA SER A 84 -11.03 -6.08 -16.49
C SER A 84 -11.25 -5.39 -17.83
N LYS A 85 -10.41 -4.40 -18.17
CA LYS A 85 -10.48 -3.68 -19.45
C LYS A 85 -9.13 -3.07 -19.81
N GLU A 86 -8.80 -3.12 -21.11
CA GLU A 86 -7.69 -2.38 -21.70
C GLU A 86 -8.25 -1.32 -22.65
N ASP A 87 -7.71 -0.11 -22.60
CA ASP A 87 -8.07 0.95 -23.55
C ASP A 87 -7.13 0.87 -24.76
N PRO A 88 -7.61 0.54 -25.96
CA PRO A 88 -6.76 0.41 -27.15
C PRO A 88 -6.11 1.73 -27.58
N ASN A 89 -6.64 2.87 -27.11
CA ASN A 89 -6.15 4.19 -27.45
C ASN A 89 -5.26 4.82 -26.36
N SER A 90 -4.96 4.11 -25.26
CA SER A 90 -4.05 4.59 -24.24
C SER A 90 -3.31 3.47 -23.51
N THR A 91 -2.43 3.83 -22.59
CA THR A 91 -1.67 2.87 -21.79
C THR A 91 -2.43 2.44 -20.53
N LYS A 92 -3.67 2.90 -20.35
CA LYS A 92 -4.50 2.65 -19.17
C LYS A 92 -5.06 1.23 -19.18
N ARG A 93 -4.97 0.59 -18.01
CA ARG A 93 -5.61 -0.69 -17.73
C ARG A 93 -6.52 -0.55 -16.52
N PHE A 94 -7.69 -1.13 -16.60
CA PHE A 94 -8.61 -1.26 -15.48
C PHE A 94 -8.40 -2.64 -14.86
N CYS A 95 -8.18 -2.65 -13.56
CA CYS A 95 -7.85 -3.86 -12.81
C CYS A 95 -8.89 -4.06 -11.70
N THR A 96 -9.17 -5.31 -11.40
CA THR A 96 -9.92 -5.72 -10.22
C THR A 96 -9.03 -6.66 -9.42
N GLY A 97 -9.08 -6.57 -8.10
CA GLY A 97 -8.34 -7.45 -7.20
C GLY A 97 -8.93 -7.39 -5.80
N THR A 98 -8.51 -8.32 -4.96
CA THR A 98 -8.97 -8.47 -3.59
C THR A 98 -7.94 -7.88 -2.64
N LEU A 99 -8.35 -6.93 -1.80
CA LEU A 99 -7.50 -6.40 -0.74
C LEU A 99 -7.40 -7.42 0.39
N LYS A 100 -6.20 -7.93 0.65
CA LYS A 100 -5.90 -8.82 1.77
C LYS A 100 -5.10 -8.07 2.83
N VAL A 101 -5.55 -8.18 4.09
CA VAL A 101 -4.85 -7.65 5.26
C VAL A 101 -4.57 -8.80 6.21
N ARG A 102 -3.30 -9.00 6.56
CA ARG A 102 -2.90 -9.96 7.58
C ARG A 102 -2.45 -9.25 8.84
N PHE A 103 -2.84 -9.81 9.97
CA PHE A 103 -2.45 -9.40 11.30
C PHE A 103 -1.46 -10.43 11.85
N ASP A 104 -0.44 -9.97 12.57
CA ASP A 104 0.39 -10.88 13.37
C ASP A 104 -0.50 -11.57 14.41
N ALA A 105 -0.34 -12.89 14.58
CA ALA A 105 -1.19 -13.68 15.46
C ALA A 105 -1.16 -13.16 16.91
N ASP A 106 0.02 -12.78 17.40
CA ASP A 106 0.19 -12.21 18.73
C ASP A 106 -0.55 -10.87 18.86
N ALA A 107 -0.48 -10.00 17.83
CA ALA A 107 -1.17 -8.72 17.83
C ALA A 107 -2.70 -8.89 17.80
N LEU A 108 -3.20 -9.90 17.07
CA LEU A 108 -4.63 -10.22 17.04
C LEU A 108 -5.11 -10.78 18.40
N ALA A 109 -4.32 -11.67 19.01
CA ALA A 109 -4.62 -12.24 20.32
C ALA A 109 -4.63 -11.17 21.43
N ASP A 110 -3.64 -10.27 21.44
CA ASP A 110 -3.57 -9.15 22.37
C ASP A 110 -4.75 -8.19 22.19
N ALA A 111 -5.15 -7.93 20.94
CA ALA A 111 -6.31 -7.10 20.64
C ALA A 111 -7.61 -7.74 21.15
N ASP A 112 -7.80 -9.05 20.93
CA ASP A 112 -8.96 -9.79 21.43
C ASP A 112 -9.01 -9.80 22.96
N HIS A 113 -7.89 -10.08 23.62
CA HIS A 113 -7.80 -10.06 25.08
C HIS A 113 -8.13 -8.67 25.65
N THR A 114 -7.57 -7.61 25.07
CA THR A 114 -7.85 -6.23 25.50
C THR A 114 -9.33 -5.90 25.35
N ARG A 115 -9.96 -6.31 24.24
CA ARG A 115 -11.39 -6.08 23.99
C ARG A 115 -12.27 -6.87 24.97
N GLU A 116 -11.91 -8.11 25.26
CA GLU A 116 -12.60 -8.94 26.24
C GLU A 116 -12.60 -8.28 27.63
N THR A 117 -11.46 -7.76 28.08
CA THR A 117 -11.37 -7.04 29.37
C THR A 117 -12.24 -5.79 29.43
N ALA A 118 -12.56 -5.20 28.28
CA ALA A 118 -13.46 -4.06 28.14
C ALA A 118 -14.93 -4.47 27.90
N GLY A 119 -15.25 -5.77 27.93
CA GLY A 119 -16.60 -6.30 27.67
C GLY A 119 -17.03 -6.19 26.21
N LEU A 120 -16.09 -6.08 25.27
CA LEU A 120 -16.34 -5.93 23.84
C LEU A 120 -16.13 -7.26 23.09
N ASN A 121 -16.84 -7.44 21.98
CA ASN A 121 -16.69 -8.61 21.09
C ASN A 121 -15.28 -8.70 20.51
N SER A 122 -14.81 -9.90 20.13
CA SER A 122 -13.52 -10.09 19.45
C SER A 122 -13.43 -9.33 18.11
N VAL A 123 -12.21 -9.13 17.64
CA VAL A 123 -11.89 -8.63 16.29
C VAL A 123 -12.47 -9.56 15.23
N SER A 124 -12.47 -10.87 15.46
CA SER A 124 -13.12 -11.84 14.57
C SER A 124 -14.62 -11.58 14.43
N ALA A 125 -15.33 -11.36 15.53
CA ALA A 125 -16.75 -11.02 15.51
C ALA A 125 -17.04 -9.66 14.84
N LEU A 126 -16.13 -8.69 14.97
CA LEU A 126 -16.22 -7.43 14.23
C LEU A 126 -16.07 -7.64 12.71
N ALA A 127 -15.17 -8.52 12.29
CA ALA A 127 -14.99 -8.87 10.88
C ALA A 127 -16.26 -9.52 10.31
N ASP A 128 -16.88 -10.45 11.05
CA ASP A 128 -18.15 -11.08 10.64
C ASP A 128 -19.27 -10.05 10.49
N ALA A 129 -19.40 -9.13 11.45
CA ALA A 129 -20.41 -8.07 11.40
C ALA A 129 -20.20 -7.08 10.24
N ALA A 130 -18.99 -6.99 9.71
CA ALA A 130 -18.61 -6.13 8.60
C ALA A 130 -18.58 -6.87 7.25
N ASP A 131 -19.03 -8.13 7.20
CA ASP A 131 -19.00 -8.99 6.01
C ASP A 131 -17.58 -9.14 5.42
N ILE A 132 -16.58 -9.21 6.30
CA ILE A 132 -15.17 -9.41 5.92
C ILE A 132 -14.87 -10.89 5.93
N GLU A 133 -14.55 -11.43 4.76
CA GLU A 133 -14.14 -12.82 4.61
C GLU A 133 -12.77 -13.08 5.27
N ARG A 134 -12.68 -14.15 6.06
CA ARG A 134 -11.46 -14.55 6.76
C ARG A 134 -10.92 -15.82 6.17
N HIS A 135 -9.60 -15.86 6.02
CA HIS A 135 -8.87 -17.04 5.62
C HIS A 135 -7.87 -17.36 6.72
N ALA A 136 -7.76 -18.63 7.11
CA ALA A 136 -6.58 -19.09 7.83
C ALA A 136 -5.44 -19.12 6.81
N ASP A 137 -4.36 -18.40 7.11
CA ASP A 137 -3.10 -18.53 6.36
C ASP A 137 -2.30 -19.74 6.86
#